data_AF-A0A536ADP3-F1
#
_entry.id   AF-A0A536ADP3-F1
#
_cell.length_a   1.000
_cell.length_b   1.000
_cell.length_c   1.000
_cell.angle_alpha   90.00
_cell.angle_beta   90.00
_cell.angle_gamma   90.00
#
_symmetry.space_group_name_H-M   'P 1'
#
loop_
_entity.id
_entity.type
_entity.pdbx_description
1 polymer ?
#
loop_
_entity_poly.entity_id
_entity_poly.type
_entity_poly.pdbx_seq_one_letter_code
_entity_poly.pdbx_strand_id
1 'polypeptide(L)'
;MQKNRLTWMIGGPQGSGINASAEVFAKACSRAGLRVYANIEYHSNIMGKHSFYRVRVDDDDVRSYKDKADILVALDQETLTGDGDHRRWATHYGHLAEINEGGGVVFDAEIGFDPKASGRPDLRFYPVPFMEIIKKALEEVGKGDQARRYEVMKNTVGLGASLALCDYPFDLVAEVIRSQFKGKRSEVGELNVRAAKLAFEHVRETGDAKEFPYTLKPGREPKARILAKGYEIHAIAKLKAGCAFQTYYPISPATDESVFLERQQRDYKLLVVQCEDEISSINMAVGATHMGVRASTATSGPGFALMVEGIGFASITECPGPVLVMYQRGGPSTGMPTRQEQGDLQFALHPAQGDFPHIVIAPGDLRECYQDTFSAFNWAERYQMPIIVLSDKKLASVYTTIDKLELKWDQIDRGEMFTGSEWTAVDAKGPNDAGSQTGHNGKGGNGHGDMDLANVKEYLRYAFTKDGVSPRSRPGTVGGRHWVTSDEHDPDGHITEGVEMRVAMMEKRMGKLRLAQKAIPQEQQYFLHGPKDADLTVVAWGSTKGTILDALKTLDAQGK
;
A
#
# COMPACT_ATOMS: atom_id res chain seq x y z
N MET A 1 -3.94 -13.75 34.56
CA MET A 1 -5.06 -13.68 33.58
C MET A 1 -4.54 -14.12 32.23
N GLN A 2 -5.24 -15.01 31.52
CA GLN A 2 -5.09 -15.11 30.07
C GLN A 2 -5.40 -13.73 29.46
N LYS A 3 -4.49 -13.21 28.62
CA LYS A 3 -4.77 -12.00 27.83
C LYS A 3 -5.64 -12.41 26.64
N ASN A 4 -6.63 -11.59 26.29
CA ASN A 4 -7.54 -11.83 25.17
C ASN A 4 -6.85 -11.54 23.83
N ARG A 5 -5.94 -12.43 23.44
CA ARG A 5 -5.09 -12.27 22.26
C ARG A 5 -4.78 -13.62 21.64
N LEU A 6 -4.71 -13.66 20.31
CA LEU A 6 -4.48 -14.87 19.56
C LEU A 6 -3.73 -14.55 18.26
N THR A 7 -2.70 -15.32 17.95
CA THR A 7 -2.04 -15.32 16.65
C THR A 7 -2.40 -16.61 15.93
N TRP A 8 -3.32 -16.53 14.98
CA TRP A 8 -3.77 -17.67 14.18
C TRP A 8 -3.02 -17.71 12.86
N MET A 9 -2.58 -18.89 12.43
CA MET A 9 -1.92 -19.11 11.15
C MET A 9 -2.64 -20.18 10.36
N ILE A 10 -2.82 -19.97 9.06
CA ILE A 10 -3.20 -21.01 8.11
C ILE A 10 -2.13 -21.11 7.01
N GLY A 11 -1.76 -22.34 6.66
CA GLY A 11 -0.81 -22.64 5.59
C GLY A 11 -1.37 -23.67 4.61
N GLY A 12 -0.90 -23.61 3.36
CA GLY A 12 -1.21 -24.58 2.33
C GLY A 12 -0.87 -24.09 0.92
N PRO A 13 -1.18 -24.90 -0.11
CA PRO A 13 -0.80 -24.60 -1.48
C PRO A 13 -1.64 -23.46 -2.03
N GLN A 14 -1.04 -22.57 -2.81
CA GLN A 14 -1.74 -21.48 -3.52
C GLN A 14 -2.92 -22.05 -4.33
N GLY A 15 -4.13 -21.51 -4.09
CA GLY A 15 -5.39 -22.02 -4.64
C GLY A 15 -6.28 -22.72 -3.61
N SER A 16 -5.74 -23.19 -2.49
CA SER A 16 -6.50 -23.84 -1.38
C SER A 16 -7.43 -22.92 -0.58
N GLY A 17 -7.50 -21.63 -0.91
CA GLY A 17 -8.42 -20.69 -0.28
C GLY A 17 -7.97 -20.09 1.06
N ILE A 18 -6.70 -20.20 1.45
CA ILE A 18 -6.18 -19.65 2.72
C ILE A 18 -6.55 -18.17 2.96
N ASN A 19 -6.54 -17.34 1.92
CA ASN A 19 -6.88 -15.91 2.00
C ASN A 19 -8.34 -15.70 2.42
N ALA A 20 -9.25 -16.53 1.92
CA ALA A 20 -10.66 -16.42 2.26
C ALA A 20 -10.88 -16.70 3.75
N SER A 21 -10.31 -17.78 4.30
CA SER A 21 -10.43 -18.10 5.73
C SER A 21 -9.78 -17.06 6.62
N ALA A 22 -8.59 -16.58 6.27
CA ALA A 22 -7.89 -15.55 7.04
C ALA A 22 -8.63 -14.21 7.06
N GLU A 23 -9.15 -13.75 5.92
CA GLU A 23 -9.91 -12.51 5.83
C GLU A 23 -11.31 -12.63 6.45
N VAL A 24 -11.95 -13.82 6.39
CA VAL A 24 -13.17 -14.13 7.16
C VAL A 24 -12.90 -14.00 8.66
N PHE A 25 -11.84 -14.65 9.16
CA PHE A 25 -11.50 -14.64 10.58
C PHE A 25 -11.15 -13.23 11.08
N ALA A 26 -10.28 -12.52 10.35
CA ALA A 26 -9.93 -11.13 10.63
C ALA A 26 -11.17 -10.21 10.69
N LYS A 27 -12.08 -10.35 9.73
CA LYS A 27 -13.30 -9.54 9.64
C LYS A 27 -14.32 -9.89 10.73
N ALA A 28 -14.40 -11.15 11.16
CA ALA A 28 -15.22 -11.55 12.30
C ALA A 28 -14.69 -10.96 13.62
N CYS A 29 -13.38 -11.03 13.84
CA CYS A 29 -12.73 -10.43 15.02
C CYS A 29 -12.90 -8.91 15.06
N SER A 30 -12.68 -8.22 13.92
CA SER A 30 -12.85 -6.78 13.82
C SER A 30 -14.30 -6.31 14.07
N ARG A 31 -15.30 -7.05 13.56
CA ARG A 31 -16.72 -6.78 13.84
C ARG A 31 -17.06 -6.96 15.32
N ALA A 32 -16.42 -7.93 15.97
CA ALA A 32 -16.58 -8.22 17.39
C ALA A 32 -15.80 -7.26 18.33
N GLY A 33 -15.33 -6.12 17.83
CA GLY A 33 -14.66 -5.11 18.65
C GLY A 33 -13.17 -5.33 18.90
N LEU A 34 -12.55 -6.37 18.33
CA LEU A 34 -11.12 -6.65 18.48
C LEU A 34 -10.25 -5.89 17.47
N ARG A 35 -8.95 -5.80 17.76
CA ARG A 35 -7.92 -5.26 16.86
C ARG A 35 -7.28 -6.41 16.10
N VAL A 36 -6.99 -6.17 14.82
CA VAL A 36 -6.44 -7.20 13.93
C VAL A 36 -5.29 -6.65 13.11
N TYR A 37 -4.23 -7.44 12.99
CA TYR A 37 -3.12 -7.24 12.05
C TYR A 37 -2.81 -8.57 11.37
N ALA A 38 -3.08 -8.68 10.06
CA ALA A 38 -2.85 -9.89 9.31
C ALA A 38 -1.83 -9.69 8.17
N ASN A 39 -0.90 -10.63 7.99
CA ASN A 39 0.13 -10.61 6.94
C ASN A 39 0.14 -11.92 6.16
N ILE A 40 0.14 -11.81 4.84
CA ILE A 40 0.21 -12.92 3.88
C ILE A 40 1.63 -13.06 3.32
N GLU A 41 2.13 -14.29 3.29
CA GLU A 41 3.35 -14.65 2.58
C GLU A 41 3.07 -15.73 1.53
N TYR A 42 3.56 -15.49 0.31
CA TYR A 42 3.26 -16.32 -0.84
C TYR A 42 4.43 -16.27 -1.84
N HIS A 43 4.48 -17.25 -2.73
CA HIS A 43 5.50 -17.31 -3.78
C HIS A 43 5.07 -16.57 -5.05
N SER A 44 6.02 -16.18 -5.89
CA SER A 44 5.76 -15.63 -7.24
C SER A 44 5.28 -16.73 -8.19
N ASN A 45 4.07 -17.21 -7.95
CA ASN A 45 3.40 -18.33 -8.63
C ASN A 45 1.88 -18.19 -8.43
N ILE A 46 1.09 -18.82 -9.31
CA ILE A 46 -0.38 -18.69 -9.32
C ILE A 46 -1.04 -19.80 -8.50
N MET A 47 -0.56 -21.05 -8.60
CA MET A 47 -1.13 -22.21 -7.89
C MET A 47 -0.08 -23.24 -7.47
N GLY A 48 -0.31 -23.92 -6.36
CA GLY A 48 0.42 -25.13 -5.94
C GLY A 48 1.63 -24.94 -5.03
N LYS A 49 2.37 -23.81 -5.10
CA LYS A 49 3.44 -23.56 -4.11
C LYS A 49 2.85 -23.18 -2.75
N HIS A 50 3.55 -23.50 -1.67
CA HIS A 50 3.14 -23.12 -0.33
C HIS A 50 2.98 -21.61 -0.15
N SER A 51 2.00 -21.26 0.68
CA SER A 51 1.64 -19.91 1.09
C SER A 51 1.02 -19.98 2.49
N PHE A 52 1.17 -18.92 3.27
CA PHE A 52 0.58 -18.84 4.60
C PHE A 52 0.08 -17.44 4.93
N TYR A 53 -0.86 -17.37 5.86
CA TYR A 53 -1.45 -16.13 6.33
C TYR A 53 -1.49 -16.15 7.85
N ARG A 54 -0.79 -15.20 8.49
CA ARG A 54 -0.85 -14.96 9.93
C ARG A 54 -1.90 -13.89 10.22
N VAL A 55 -2.78 -14.11 11.19
CA VAL A 55 -3.78 -13.16 11.69
C VAL A 55 -3.53 -12.98 13.19
N ARG A 56 -2.95 -11.85 13.59
CA ARG A 56 -2.80 -11.47 15.00
C ARG A 56 -4.02 -10.67 15.44
N VAL A 57 -4.61 -11.07 16.57
CA VAL A 57 -5.79 -10.47 17.19
C VAL A 57 -5.47 -10.14 18.65
N ASP A 58 -5.91 -8.97 19.13
CA ASP A 58 -5.71 -8.50 20.51
C ASP A 58 -6.85 -7.53 20.90
N ASP A 59 -6.99 -7.22 22.19
CA ASP A 59 -7.87 -6.14 22.67
C ASP A 59 -7.26 -4.75 22.34
N ASP A 60 -5.93 -4.67 22.47
CA ASP A 60 -5.13 -3.46 22.23
C ASP A 60 -4.74 -3.29 20.75
N ASP A 61 -4.40 -2.07 20.34
CA ASP A 61 -3.84 -1.81 19.02
C ASP A 61 -2.60 -2.69 18.73
N VAL A 62 -2.62 -3.42 17.61
CA VAL A 62 -1.53 -4.26 17.11
C VAL A 62 -0.95 -3.68 15.82
N ARG A 63 0.37 -3.51 15.74
CA ARG A 63 1.04 -2.80 14.62
C ARG A 63 2.03 -3.66 13.84
N SER A 64 2.22 -4.92 14.24
CA SER A 64 3.05 -5.90 13.53
C SER A 64 2.49 -7.32 13.65
N TYR A 65 2.94 -8.21 12.76
CA TYR A 65 2.85 -9.64 13.01
C TYR A 65 3.83 -10.05 14.12
N LYS A 66 3.76 -11.32 14.53
CA LYS A 66 4.76 -12.00 15.36
C LYS A 66 5.31 -13.20 14.60
N ASP A 67 6.53 -13.60 14.93
CA ASP A 67 7.16 -14.77 14.31
C ASP A 67 6.47 -16.06 14.73
N LYS A 68 6.06 -16.13 16.01
CA LYS A 68 5.32 -17.28 16.54
C LYS A 68 3.79 -17.11 16.55
N ALA A 69 3.09 -18.20 16.24
CA ALA A 69 1.64 -18.34 16.31
C ALA A 69 1.18 -19.21 17.50
N ASP A 70 -0.09 -19.07 17.87
CA ASP A 70 -0.75 -19.81 18.94
C ASP A 70 -1.59 -20.99 18.41
N ILE A 71 -2.15 -20.85 17.19
CA ILE A 71 -2.83 -21.91 16.44
C ILE A 71 -2.26 -21.96 15.02
N LEU A 72 -1.95 -23.17 14.54
CA LEU A 72 -1.66 -23.51 13.14
C LEU A 72 -2.80 -24.33 12.55
N VAL A 73 -3.23 -23.97 11.34
CA VAL A 73 -4.07 -24.80 10.46
C VAL A 73 -3.22 -25.23 9.28
N ALA A 74 -2.94 -26.52 9.17
CA ALA A 74 -2.23 -27.12 8.05
C ALA A 74 -3.20 -27.78 7.08
N LEU A 75 -3.22 -27.29 5.83
CA LEU A 75 -3.99 -27.90 4.75
C LEU A 75 -3.19 -28.97 3.96
N ASP A 76 -1.88 -29.07 4.21
CA ASP A 76 -0.96 -30.02 3.59
C ASP A 76 0.21 -30.39 4.51
N GLN A 77 1.04 -31.35 4.06
CA GLN A 77 2.26 -31.77 4.76
C GLN A 77 3.37 -30.69 4.70
N GLU A 78 3.47 -29.90 3.62
CA GLU A 78 4.48 -28.85 3.46
C GLU A 78 4.34 -27.77 4.55
N THR A 79 3.11 -27.43 4.96
CA THR A 79 2.83 -26.53 6.11
C THR A 79 3.39 -27.07 7.43
N LEU A 80 3.42 -28.39 7.63
CA LEU A 80 3.91 -29.00 8.87
C LEU A 80 5.43 -29.12 8.88
N THR A 81 6.02 -29.74 7.84
CA THR A 81 7.44 -30.16 7.83
C THR A 81 8.30 -29.53 6.75
N GLY A 82 7.74 -28.71 5.86
CA GLY A 82 8.47 -28.06 4.78
C GLY A 82 8.66 -28.92 3.54
N ASP A 83 9.52 -28.44 2.63
CA ASP A 83 9.80 -29.03 1.31
C ASP A 83 11.21 -29.64 1.19
N GLY A 84 11.92 -29.78 2.32
CA GLY A 84 13.31 -30.24 2.37
C GLY A 84 13.54 -31.73 2.14
N ASP A 85 12.48 -32.55 2.13
CA ASP A 85 12.53 -33.99 1.83
C ASP A 85 12.67 -34.28 0.32
N HIS A 86 12.10 -33.41 -0.52
CA HIS A 86 12.05 -33.56 -1.98
C HIS A 86 12.83 -32.48 -2.75
N ARG A 87 13.50 -31.54 -2.06
CA ARG A 87 14.35 -30.52 -2.69
C ARG A 87 15.75 -30.49 -2.10
N ARG A 88 16.75 -30.34 -2.99
CA ARG A 88 18.16 -30.14 -2.60
C ARG A 88 18.33 -28.93 -1.67
N TRP A 89 17.66 -27.82 -2.00
CA TRP A 89 17.56 -26.63 -1.15
C TRP A 89 16.09 -26.39 -0.82
N ALA A 90 15.75 -26.54 0.46
CA ALA A 90 14.42 -26.25 0.97
C ALA A 90 14.08 -24.77 0.76
N THR A 91 12.87 -24.49 0.29
CA THR A 91 12.30 -23.14 0.24
C THR A 91 11.36 -22.86 1.43
N HIS A 92 10.95 -23.91 2.14
CA HIS A 92 10.17 -23.82 3.37
C HIS A 92 10.54 -24.96 4.33
N TYR A 93 10.62 -24.67 5.64
CA TYR A 93 11.04 -25.63 6.68
C TYR A 93 9.87 -26.13 7.56
N GLY A 94 8.62 -25.89 7.13
CA GLY A 94 7.44 -26.13 7.95
C GLY A 94 7.21 -25.01 8.96
N HIS A 95 6.02 -24.99 9.56
CA HIS A 95 5.62 -23.98 10.56
C HIS A 95 5.63 -24.50 12.00
N LEU A 96 5.93 -25.78 12.25
CA LEU A 96 5.93 -26.35 13.61
C LEU A 96 6.91 -25.67 14.57
N ALA A 97 8.06 -25.19 14.09
CA ALA A 97 9.01 -24.41 14.90
C ALA A 97 8.48 -23.01 15.28
N GLU A 98 7.53 -22.50 14.51
CA GLU A 98 6.91 -21.18 14.68
C GLU A 98 5.69 -21.21 15.62
N ILE A 99 5.40 -22.33 16.30
CA ILE A 99 4.27 -22.39 17.24
C ILE A 99 4.76 -22.19 18.68
N ASN A 100 4.03 -21.38 19.45
CA ASN A 100 4.27 -21.16 20.89
C ASN A 100 4.07 -22.45 21.70
N GLU A 101 4.71 -22.54 22.86
CA GLU A 101 4.56 -23.67 23.78
C GLU A 101 3.10 -23.84 24.21
N GLY A 102 2.58 -25.07 24.20
CA GLY A 102 1.16 -25.35 24.44
C GLY A 102 0.23 -24.94 23.29
N GLY A 103 0.76 -24.43 22.19
CA GLY A 103 -0.01 -24.04 21.00
C GLY A 103 -0.62 -25.23 20.25
N GLY A 104 -1.62 -24.93 19.41
CA GLY A 104 -2.48 -25.92 18.77
C GLY A 104 -2.15 -26.11 17.30
N VAL A 105 -2.07 -27.37 16.83
CA VAL A 105 -1.87 -27.71 15.43
C VAL A 105 -3.07 -28.50 14.92
N VAL A 106 -3.94 -27.83 14.17
CA VAL A 106 -5.07 -28.43 13.46
C VAL A 106 -4.60 -28.86 12.07
N PHE A 107 -4.81 -30.12 11.70
CA PHE A 107 -4.42 -30.62 10.38
C PHE A 107 -5.41 -31.66 9.85
N ASP A 108 -5.45 -31.80 8.52
CA ASP A 108 -6.27 -32.82 7.85
C ASP A 108 -5.75 -34.22 8.23
N ALA A 109 -6.59 -35.05 8.84
CA ALA A 109 -6.21 -36.39 9.27
C ALA A 109 -5.76 -37.29 8.09
N GLU A 110 -6.20 -37.00 6.86
CA GLU A 110 -5.76 -37.69 5.64
C GLU A 110 -4.26 -37.49 5.33
N ILE A 111 -3.60 -36.49 5.92
CA ILE A 111 -2.15 -36.25 5.77
C ILE A 111 -1.32 -37.40 6.38
N GLY A 112 -1.84 -38.10 7.39
CA GLY A 112 -1.14 -39.22 8.02
C GLY A 112 0.09 -38.85 8.86
N PHE A 113 0.24 -37.56 9.23
CA PHE A 113 1.32 -37.07 10.09
C PHE A 113 1.25 -37.68 11.49
N ASP A 114 2.38 -38.19 12.01
CA ASP A 114 2.52 -38.66 13.40
C ASP A 114 2.96 -37.51 14.32
N PRO A 115 2.12 -37.06 15.27
CA PRO A 115 2.49 -36.05 16.27
C PRO A 115 3.78 -36.35 17.04
N LYS A 116 4.13 -37.64 17.24
CA LYS A 116 5.35 -38.05 17.96
C LYS A 116 6.62 -37.78 17.17
N ALA A 117 6.53 -37.74 15.84
CA ALA A 117 7.65 -37.41 14.95
C ALA A 117 7.92 -35.89 14.83
N SER A 118 7.07 -35.04 15.42
CA SER A 118 7.14 -33.57 15.30
C SER A 118 8.38 -32.92 15.93
N GLY A 119 9.07 -33.60 16.86
CA GLY A 119 10.10 -32.98 17.70
C GLY A 119 9.57 -31.90 18.67
N ARG A 120 8.26 -31.71 18.78
CA ARG A 120 7.58 -30.68 19.57
C ARG A 120 6.54 -31.31 20.53
N PRO A 121 6.99 -32.03 21.57
CA PRO A 121 6.09 -32.69 22.53
C PRO A 121 5.29 -31.71 23.41
N ASP A 122 5.62 -30.41 23.35
CA ASP A 122 4.94 -29.32 24.01
C ASP A 122 3.72 -28.77 23.24
N LEU A 123 3.51 -29.21 21.99
CA LEU A 123 2.38 -28.79 21.15
C LEU A 123 1.19 -29.76 21.28
N ARG A 124 -0.02 -29.21 21.15
CA ARG A 124 -1.28 -29.97 21.13
C ARG A 124 -1.69 -30.21 19.68
N PHE A 125 -1.74 -31.47 19.25
CA PHE A 125 -2.06 -31.88 17.88
C PHE A 125 -3.50 -32.34 17.76
N TYR A 126 -4.23 -31.77 16.78
CA TYR A 126 -5.65 -31.99 16.54
C TYR A 126 -5.85 -32.51 15.10
N PRO A 127 -5.76 -33.84 14.87
CA PRO A 127 -6.12 -34.44 13.60
C PRO A 127 -7.63 -34.34 13.39
N VAL A 128 -8.07 -33.74 12.28
CA VAL A 128 -9.49 -33.56 11.97
C VAL A 128 -9.77 -34.12 10.57
N PRO A 129 -10.79 -34.99 10.38
CA PRO A 129 -11.06 -35.62 9.09
C PRO A 129 -11.77 -34.64 8.15
N PHE A 130 -11.02 -33.78 7.46
CA PHE A 130 -11.60 -32.63 6.75
C PHE A 130 -12.55 -33.07 5.63
N MET A 131 -12.15 -34.04 4.81
CA MET A 131 -12.98 -34.53 3.69
C MET A 131 -14.25 -35.23 4.17
N GLU A 132 -14.23 -35.94 5.29
CA GLU A 132 -15.45 -36.54 5.86
C GLU A 132 -16.43 -35.48 6.34
N ILE A 133 -15.95 -34.40 6.97
CA ILE A 133 -16.77 -33.28 7.41
C ILE A 133 -17.42 -32.57 6.21
N ILE A 134 -16.65 -32.34 5.15
CA ILE A 134 -17.17 -31.76 3.89
C ILE A 134 -18.22 -32.70 3.28
N LYS A 135 -17.97 -34.02 3.25
CA LYS A 135 -18.92 -35.01 2.74
C LYS A 135 -20.23 -34.98 3.53
N LYS A 136 -20.18 -35.02 4.87
CA LYS A 136 -21.36 -34.94 5.76
C LYS A 136 -22.18 -33.67 5.51
N ALA A 137 -21.53 -32.50 5.40
CA ALA A 137 -22.20 -31.24 5.09
C ALA A 137 -22.89 -31.24 3.71
N LEU A 138 -22.36 -31.99 2.74
CA LEU A 138 -22.93 -32.10 1.39
C LEU A 138 -24.02 -33.19 1.29
N GLU A 139 -23.96 -34.24 2.09
CA GLU A 139 -24.99 -35.28 2.17
C GLU A 139 -26.35 -34.69 2.60
N GLU A 140 -26.36 -33.72 3.52
CA GLU A 140 -27.55 -32.99 3.97
C GLU A 140 -28.30 -32.26 2.82
N VAL A 141 -27.62 -31.96 1.70
CA VAL A 141 -28.20 -31.31 0.51
C VAL A 141 -28.18 -32.20 -0.74
N GLY A 142 -27.95 -33.52 -0.58
CA GLY A 142 -27.92 -34.48 -1.69
C GLY A 142 -26.72 -34.33 -2.65
N LYS A 143 -25.60 -33.76 -2.18
CA LYS A 143 -24.37 -33.52 -2.96
C LYS A 143 -23.14 -34.29 -2.46
N GLY A 144 -23.32 -35.25 -1.54
CA GLY A 144 -22.22 -35.99 -0.87
C GLY A 144 -21.16 -36.56 -1.82
N ASP A 145 -21.56 -37.20 -2.92
CA ASP A 145 -20.65 -37.78 -3.92
C ASP A 145 -19.77 -36.74 -4.65
N GLN A 146 -20.09 -35.45 -4.53
CA GLN A 146 -19.35 -34.35 -5.14
C GLN A 146 -18.27 -33.76 -4.23
N ALA A 147 -18.02 -34.32 -3.04
CA ALA A 147 -17.12 -33.75 -2.02
C ALA A 147 -15.74 -33.30 -2.56
N ARG A 148 -15.12 -34.04 -3.48
CA ARG A 148 -13.85 -33.65 -4.13
C ARG A 148 -13.92 -32.30 -4.88
N ARG A 149 -15.07 -31.92 -5.44
CA ARG A 149 -15.27 -30.60 -6.09
C ARG A 149 -15.30 -29.45 -5.08
N TYR A 150 -15.48 -29.76 -3.80
CA TYR A 150 -15.54 -28.83 -2.68
C TYR A 150 -14.29 -28.91 -1.79
N GLU A 151 -13.20 -29.54 -2.25
CA GLU A 151 -11.96 -29.69 -1.47
C GLU A 151 -11.38 -28.36 -0.95
N VAL A 152 -11.60 -27.24 -1.67
CA VAL A 152 -11.22 -25.90 -1.20
C VAL A 152 -11.78 -25.62 0.20
N MET A 153 -12.97 -26.15 0.55
CA MET A 153 -13.61 -25.98 1.87
C MET A 153 -12.82 -26.60 3.04
N LYS A 154 -11.72 -27.34 2.80
CA LYS A 154 -10.73 -27.70 3.85
C LYS A 154 -10.29 -26.46 4.63
N ASN A 155 -10.16 -25.30 3.96
CA ASN A 155 -9.84 -24.02 4.58
C ASN A 155 -10.89 -23.56 5.63
N THR A 156 -12.16 -23.87 5.41
CA THR A 156 -13.31 -23.49 6.22
C THR A 156 -13.52 -24.49 7.36
N VAL A 157 -13.23 -25.77 7.13
CA VAL A 157 -13.18 -26.81 8.19
C VAL A 157 -12.07 -26.48 9.19
N GLY A 158 -10.85 -26.20 8.72
CA GLY A 158 -9.73 -25.82 9.59
C GLY A 158 -9.99 -24.53 10.38
N LEU A 159 -10.69 -23.55 9.78
CA LEU A 159 -11.19 -22.38 10.49
C LEU A 159 -12.20 -22.78 11.59
N GLY A 160 -13.23 -23.56 11.26
CA GLY A 160 -14.25 -24.00 12.24
C GLY A 160 -13.67 -24.75 13.43
N ALA A 161 -12.72 -25.66 13.18
CA ALA A 161 -11.94 -26.36 14.20
C ALA A 161 -11.14 -25.38 15.09
N SER A 162 -10.51 -24.36 14.50
CA SER A 162 -9.76 -23.34 15.26
C SER A 162 -10.64 -22.54 16.22
N LEU A 163 -11.87 -22.20 15.81
CA LEU A 163 -12.83 -21.47 16.65
C LEU A 163 -13.25 -22.26 17.90
N ALA A 164 -13.29 -23.59 17.80
CA ALA A 164 -13.57 -24.46 18.93
C ALA A 164 -12.43 -24.48 19.96
N LEU A 165 -11.18 -24.45 19.49
CA LEU A 165 -9.99 -24.37 20.36
C LEU A 165 -9.94 -23.05 21.12
N CYS A 166 -10.11 -21.91 20.43
CA CYS A 166 -10.02 -20.59 21.08
C CYS A 166 -11.32 -20.12 21.76
N ASP A 167 -12.35 -20.97 21.83
CA ASP A 167 -13.68 -20.69 22.40
C ASP A 167 -14.37 -19.43 21.83
N TYR A 168 -14.15 -19.15 20.53
CA TYR A 168 -14.69 -17.96 19.87
C TYR A 168 -16.14 -18.19 19.40
N PRO A 169 -17.07 -17.22 19.54
CA PRO A 169 -18.46 -17.39 19.14
C PRO A 169 -18.62 -17.65 17.64
N PHE A 170 -19.10 -18.86 17.32
CA PHE A 170 -19.25 -19.35 15.95
C PHE A 170 -20.09 -18.43 15.05
N ASP A 171 -21.20 -17.90 15.57
CA ASP A 171 -22.19 -17.17 14.78
C ASP A 171 -21.62 -15.88 14.16
N LEU A 172 -20.68 -15.22 14.86
CA LEU A 172 -19.96 -14.05 14.36
C LEU A 172 -19.15 -14.35 13.10
N VAL A 173 -18.63 -15.57 12.98
CA VAL A 173 -17.90 -16.03 11.79
C VAL A 173 -18.88 -16.49 10.71
N ALA A 174 -19.95 -17.18 11.09
CA ALA A 174 -21.01 -17.61 10.16
C ALA A 174 -21.65 -16.43 9.42
N GLU A 175 -21.94 -15.32 10.11
CA GLU A 175 -22.41 -14.08 9.50
C GLU A 175 -21.41 -13.47 8.49
N VAL A 176 -20.11 -13.55 8.78
CA VAL A 176 -19.08 -13.05 7.85
C VAL A 176 -19.02 -13.93 6.61
N ILE A 177 -19.00 -15.25 6.75
CA ILE A 177 -19.06 -16.21 5.64
C ILE A 177 -20.27 -15.90 4.76
N ARG A 178 -21.48 -15.90 5.32
CA ARG A 178 -22.73 -15.55 4.60
C ARG A 178 -22.63 -14.22 3.85
N SER A 179 -22.02 -13.21 4.46
CA SER A 179 -21.91 -11.87 3.85
C SER A 179 -21.05 -11.83 2.58
N GLN A 180 -20.17 -12.81 2.34
CA GLN A 180 -19.37 -12.94 1.13
C GLN A 180 -20.11 -13.66 -0.02
N PHE A 181 -21.04 -14.55 0.30
CA PHE A 181 -21.75 -15.40 -0.67
C PHE A 181 -23.18 -14.90 -0.93
N LYS A 182 -23.34 -13.89 -1.79
CA LYS A 182 -24.65 -13.30 -2.11
C LYS A 182 -25.28 -13.88 -3.39
N GLY A 183 -26.61 -13.73 -3.49
CA GLY A 183 -27.39 -14.11 -4.68
C GLY A 183 -27.23 -15.59 -5.05
N LYS A 184 -26.92 -15.88 -6.32
CA LYS A 184 -26.72 -17.26 -6.82
C LYS A 184 -25.64 -18.07 -6.08
N ARG A 185 -24.79 -17.44 -5.27
CA ARG A 185 -23.75 -18.13 -4.49
C ARG A 185 -24.17 -18.46 -3.04
N SER A 186 -25.36 -18.04 -2.59
CA SER A 186 -25.80 -18.18 -1.19
C SER A 186 -25.79 -19.62 -0.67
N GLU A 187 -26.13 -20.59 -1.53
CA GLU A 187 -26.09 -22.02 -1.18
C GLU A 187 -24.67 -22.48 -0.77
N VAL A 188 -23.65 -22.04 -1.53
CA VAL A 188 -22.24 -22.34 -1.22
C VAL A 188 -21.81 -21.67 0.09
N GLY A 189 -22.39 -20.50 0.41
CA GLY A 189 -22.21 -19.82 1.69
C GLY A 189 -22.71 -20.65 2.87
N GLU A 190 -23.96 -21.15 2.81
CA GLU A 190 -24.51 -22.00 3.86
C GLU A 190 -23.76 -23.34 3.99
N LEU A 191 -23.31 -23.94 2.88
CA LEU A 191 -22.45 -25.14 2.92
C LEU A 191 -21.11 -24.89 3.61
N ASN A 192 -20.50 -23.72 3.41
CA ASN A 192 -19.30 -23.31 4.15
C ASN A 192 -19.60 -23.15 5.64
N VAL A 193 -20.71 -22.49 6.01
CA VAL A 193 -21.12 -22.40 7.42
C VAL A 193 -21.37 -23.79 8.02
N ARG A 194 -22.03 -24.71 7.31
CA ARG A 194 -22.31 -26.05 7.83
C ARG A 194 -21.04 -26.87 8.03
N ALA A 195 -20.12 -26.86 7.08
CA ALA A 195 -18.83 -27.53 7.20
C ALA A 195 -17.98 -26.96 8.37
N ALA A 196 -17.93 -25.64 8.53
CA ALA A 196 -17.27 -25.01 9.68
C ALA A 196 -17.95 -25.41 11.01
N LYS A 197 -19.28 -25.51 11.03
CA LYS A 197 -20.04 -25.87 12.23
C LYS A 197 -19.77 -27.31 12.68
N LEU A 198 -19.79 -28.25 11.74
CA LEU A 198 -19.44 -29.66 12.00
C LEU A 198 -18.00 -29.81 12.50
N ALA A 199 -17.05 -29.02 11.97
CA ALA A 199 -15.67 -28.99 12.45
C ALA A 199 -15.55 -28.45 13.89
N PHE A 200 -16.29 -27.39 14.20
CA PHE A 200 -16.37 -26.79 15.53
C PHE A 200 -16.99 -27.76 16.56
N GLU A 201 -18.04 -28.48 16.17
CA GLU A 201 -18.70 -29.51 16.98
C GLU A 201 -17.75 -30.68 17.25
N HIS A 202 -17.13 -31.23 16.20
CA HIS A 202 -16.18 -32.35 16.30
C HIS A 202 -15.02 -32.07 17.27
N VAL A 203 -14.37 -30.90 17.18
CA VAL A 203 -13.26 -30.53 18.08
C VAL A 203 -13.72 -30.27 19.52
N ARG A 204 -14.97 -29.85 19.73
CA ARG A 204 -15.53 -29.75 21.10
C ARG A 204 -15.86 -31.11 21.72
N GLU A 205 -16.25 -32.08 20.91
CA GLU A 205 -16.58 -33.45 21.35
C GLU A 205 -15.34 -34.26 21.75
N THR A 206 -14.17 -34.02 21.13
CA THR A 206 -12.90 -34.69 21.50
C THR A 206 -12.35 -34.27 22.87
N GLY A 207 -12.94 -33.28 23.55
CA GLY A 207 -12.63 -32.92 24.94
C GLY A 207 -11.40 -32.02 25.13
N ASP A 208 -10.33 -32.26 24.38
CA ASP A 208 -9.02 -31.58 24.49
C ASP A 208 -9.05 -30.08 24.20
N ALA A 209 -10.13 -29.56 23.60
CA ALA A 209 -10.32 -28.14 23.37
C ALA A 209 -10.48 -27.33 24.67
N LYS A 210 -11.02 -27.93 25.75
CA LYS A 210 -11.27 -27.22 27.03
C LYS A 210 -9.99 -26.88 27.79
N GLU A 211 -8.90 -27.59 27.52
CA GLU A 211 -7.60 -27.34 28.14
C GLU A 211 -6.69 -26.41 27.32
N PHE A 212 -7.18 -25.92 26.18
CA PHE A 212 -6.37 -25.12 25.27
C PHE A 212 -6.00 -23.76 25.91
N PRO A 213 -4.70 -23.40 26.00
CA PRO A 213 -4.26 -22.27 26.82
C PRO A 213 -4.49 -20.87 26.19
N TYR A 214 -5.06 -20.78 24.99
CA TYR A 214 -5.32 -19.50 24.31
C TYR A 214 -6.81 -19.35 23.96
N THR A 215 -7.50 -18.40 24.59
CA THR A 215 -8.91 -18.09 24.32
C THR A 215 -9.07 -16.72 23.66
N LEU A 216 -10.05 -16.58 22.79
CA LEU A 216 -10.43 -15.31 22.17
C LEU A 216 -11.92 -15.01 22.42
N LYS A 217 -12.20 -13.85 22.99
CA LYS A 217 -13.54 -13.36 23.35
C LYS A 217 -13.84 -12.06 22.61
N PRO A 218 -15.10 -11.79 22.23
CA PRO A 218 -15.50 -10.48 21.72
C PRO A 218 -15.11 -9.34 22.66
N GLY A 219 -14.72 -8.21 22.07
CA GLY A 219 -14.40 -6.97 22.78
C GLY A 219 -15.63 -6.13 23.13
N ARG A 220 -15.38 -4.92 23.60
CA ARG A 220 -16.43 -3.89 23.83
C ARG A 220 -16.97 -3.34 22.50
N GLU A 221 -18.04 -2.55 22.57
CA GLU A 221 -18.73 -1.99 21.39
C GLU A 221 -17.74 -1.51 20.31
N PRO A 222 -17.93 -1.92 19.03
CA PRO A 222 -17.01 -1.58 17.97
C PRO A 222 -17.04 -0.08 17.71
N LYS A 223 -15.94 0.61 18.06
CA LYS A 223 -15.64 1.94 17.50
C LYS A 223 -15.79 1.88 15.97
N ALA A 224 -16.22 2.99 15.36
CA ALA A 224 -16.28 3.09 13.90
C ALA A 224 -14.89 2.83 13.29
N ARG A 225 -14.73 1.65 12.67
CA ARG A 225 -13.46 1.11 12.19
C ARG A 225 -13.55 0.73 10.73
N ILE A 226 -12.41 0.78 10.06
CA ILE A 226 -12.17 0.21 8.75
C ILE A 226 -11.18 -0.94 8.94
N LEU A 227 -11.37 -2.02 8.18
CA LEU A 227 -10.44 -3.14 8.07
C LEU A 227 -10.10 -3.25 6.58
N ALA A 228 -8.88 -2.86 6.22
CA ALA A 228 -8.45 -2.60 4.85
C ALA A 228 -6.97 -2.94 4.65
N LYS A 229 -6.53 -2.95 3.38
CA LYS A 229 -5.15 -3.11 2.96
C LYS A 229 -4.52 -1.78 2.56
N GLY A 230 -3.19 -1.65 2.63
CA GLY A 230 -2.53 -0.36 2.35
C GLY A 230 -2.78 0.15 0.93
N TYR A 231 -2.82 -0.73 -0.08
CA TYR A 231 -3.16 -0.31 -1.45
C TYR A 231 -4.58 0.26 -1.55
N GLU A 232 -5.56 -0.27 -0.79
CA GLU A 232 -6.93 0.26 -0.75
C GLU A 232 -6.93 1.65 -0.12
N ILE A 233 -6.10 1.88 0.89
CA ILE A 233 -6.00 3.17 1.56
C ILE A 233 -5.30 4.23 0.70
N HIS A 234 -4.20 3.88 0.01
CA HIS A 234 -3.60 4.75 -1.01
C HIS A 234 -4.62 5.10 -2.10
N ALA A 235 -5.38 4.12 -2.61
CA ALA A 235 -6.43 4.35 -3.60
C ALA A 235 -7.55 5.29 -3.09
N ILE A 236 -8.08 5.07 -1.87
CA ILE A 236 -9.11 5.93 -1.28
C ILE A 236 -8.56 7.35 -1.03
N ALA A 237 -7.28 7.48 -0.65
CA ALA A 237 -6.62 8.78 -0.52
C ALA A 237 -6.48 9.52 -1.86
N LYS A 238 -6.08 8.82 -2.94
CA LYS A 238 -6.06 9.35 -4.31
C LYS A 238 -7.43 9.89 -4.73
N LEU A 239 -8.49 9.11 -4.55
CA LEU A 239 -9.87 9.53 -4.83
C LEU A 239 -10.26 10.77 -4.00
N LYS A 240 -9.94 10.77 -2.70
CA LYS A 240 -10.27 11.89 -1.81
C LYS A 240 -9.51 13.17 -2.15
N ALA A 241 -8.25 13.04 -2.59
CA ALA A 241 -7.42 14.12 -3.07
C ALA A 241 -7.83 14.66 -4.45
N GLY A 242 -8.88 14.11 -5.07
CA GLY A 242 -9.36 14.55 -6.38
C GLY A 242 -8.48 14.08 -7.54
N CYS A 243 -7.73 12.98 -7.37
CA CYS A 243 -7.08 12.29 -8.50
C CYS A 243 -8.16 11.84 -9.49
N ALA A 244 -8.01 12.23 -10.76
CA ALA A 244 -8.96 11.92 -11.83
C ALA A 244 -8.30 11.20 -13.02
N PHE A 245 -6.99 10.93 -12.95
CA PHE A 245 -6.28 10.13 -13.94
C PHE A 245 -5.21 9.25 -13.27
N GLN A 246 -5.36 7.92 -13.34
CA GLN A 246 -4.38 6.94 -12.87
C GLN A 246 -3.86 6.16 -14.08
N THR A 247 -2.54 6.10 -14.25
CA THR A 247 -1.89 5.18 -15.20
C THR A 247 -1.16 4.09 -14.42
N TYR A 248 -0.94 2.92 -15.04
CA TYR A 248 -0.07 1.88 -14.48
C TYR A 248 0.33 0.84 -15.52
N TYR A 249 1.45 0.17 -15.29
CA TYR A 249 1.71 -1.15 -15.85
C TYR A 249 1.53 -2.23 -14.75
N PRO A 250 1.00 -3.43 -15.05
CA PRO A 250 0.79 -4.45 -14.02
C PRO A 250 2.10 -5.00 -13.42
N ILE A 251 2.42 -4.59 -12.19
CA ILE A 251 3.58 -5.04 -11.43
C ILE A 251 3.23 -5.32 -9.96
N SER A 252 3.60 -6.49 -9.43
CA SER A 252 3.39 -6.81 -8.01
C SER A 252 4.28 -5.94 -7.11
N PRO A 253 3.78 -5.39 -5.99
CA PRO A 253 2.42 -5.46 -5.45
C PRO A 253 1.53 -4.25 -5.83
N ALA A 254 1.96 -3.40 -6.76
CA ALA A 254 1.27 -2.15 -7.12
C ALA A 254 -0.06 -2.35 -7.88
N THR A 255 -0.19 -3.43 -8.67
CA THR A 255 -1.37 -3.71 -9.51
C THR A 255 -2.71 -3.62 -8.77
N ASP A 256 -2.76 -4.09 -7.52
CA ASP A 256 -4.01 -4.15 -6.74
C ASP A 256 -4.59 -2.76 -6.44
N GLU A 257 -3.74 -1.73 -6.36
CA GLU A 257 -4.18 -0.34 -6.19
C GLU A 257 -4.98 0.15 -7.42
N SER A 258 -4.42 -0.03 -8.61
CA SER A 258 -5.06 0.38 -9.86
C SER A 258 -6.31 -0.45 -10.17
N VAL A 259 -6.31 -1.75 -9.86
CA VAL A 259 -7.49 -2.63 -10.00
C VAL A 259 -8.59 -2.26 -8.99
N PHE A 260 -8.23 -1.79 -7.78
CA PHE A 260 -9.20 -1.23 -6.85
C PHE A 260 -9.82 0.06 -7.40
N LEU A 261 -8.99 0.99 -7.89
CA LEU A 261 -9.42 2.26 -8.48
C LEU A 261 -10.30 2.05 -9.72
N GLU A 262 -9.97 1.10 -10.59
CA GLU A 262 -10.72 0.75 -11.79
C GLU A 262 -12.17 0.37 -11.47
N ARG A 263 -12.39 -0.39 -10.38
CA ARG A 263 -13.73 -0.77 -9.90
C ARG A 263 -14.56 0.43 -9.43
N GLN A 264 -13.91 1.51 -9.00
CA GLN A 264 -14.57 2.74 -8.52
C GLN A 264 -14.67 3.83 -9.62
N GLN A 265 -14.07 3.62 -10.79
CA GLN A 265 -13.78 4.68 -11.76
C GLN A 265 -15.03 5.48 -12.19
N ARG A 266 -16.16 4.81 -12.37
CA ARG A 266 -17.44 5.42 -12.80
C ARG A 266 -18.06 6.30 -11.73
N ASP A 267 -18.03 5.84 -10.48
CA ASP A 267 -18.70 6.51 -9.36
C ASP A 267 -17.94 7.78 -8.93
N TYR A 268 -16.61 7.80 -9.14
CA TYR A 268 -15.73 8.90 -8.75
C TYR A 268 -15.19 9.75 -9.92
N LYS A 269 -15.63 9.49 -11.16
CA LYS A 269 -15.18 10.19 -12.38
C LYS A 269 -13.65 10.15 -12.59
N LEU A 270 -13.04 9.04 -12.20
CA LEU A 270 -11.64 8.72 -12.43
C LEU A 270 -11.51 8.00 -13.77
N LEU A 271 -10.47 8.29 -14.53
CA LEU A 271 -10.03 7.45 -15.65
C LEU A 271 -8.79 6.64 -15.22
N VAL A 272 -8.87 5.31 -15.34
CA VAL A 272 -7.76 4.40 -15.07
C VAL A 272 -7.30 3.80 -16.40
N VAL A 273 -6.01 3.93 -16.72
CA VAL A 273 -5.42 3.40 -17.95
C VAL A 273 -4.34 2.38 -17.59
N GLN A 274 -4.52 1.14 -18.03
CA GLN A 274 -3.43 0.18 -18.09
C GLN A 274 -2.60 0.48 -19.34
N CYS A 275 -1.33 0.84 -19.14
CA CYS A 275 -0.38 1.13 -20.21
C CYS A 275 0.32 -0.14 -20.69
N GLU A 276 1.03 -0.02 -21.81
CA GLU A 276 1.86 -1.05 -22.43
C GLU A 276 3.18 -1.29 -21.68
N ASP A 277 3.72 -0.27 -21.01
CA ASP A 277 4.88 -0.32 -20.13
C ASP A 277 4.88 0.86 -19.13
N GLU A 278 5.88 0.91 -18.24
CA GLU A 278 6.06 1.99 -17.28
C GLU A 278 6.49 3.34 -17.87
N ILE A 279 7.13 3.38 -19.04
CA ILE A 279 7.55 4.61 -19.72
C ILE A 279 6.31 5.37 -20.21
N SER A 280 5.42 4.68 -20.91
CA SER A 280 4.11 5.23 -21.28
C SER A 280 3.27 5.58 -20.06
N SER A 281 3.32 4.78 -18.98
CA SER A 281 2.62 5.13 -17.73
C SER A 281 3.05 6.47 -17.14
N ILE A 282 4.36 6.71 -16.93
CA ILE A 282 4.81 7.99 -16.35
C ILE A 282 4.52 9.16 -17.30
N ASN A 283 4.81 9.00 -18.60
CA ASN A 283 4.67 10.09 -19.56
C ASN A 283 3.19 10.48 -19.79
N MET A 284 2.27 9.52 -19.79
CA MET A 284 0.83 9.80 -19.80
C MET A 284 0.37 10.52 -18.52
N ALA A 285 0.91 10.17 -17.35
CA ALA A 285 0.58 10.85 -16.09
C ALA A 285 1.10 12.30 -16.08
N VAL A 286 2.33 12.54 -16.53
CA VAL A 286 2.95 13.88 -16.71
C VAL A 286 2.15 14.73 -17.69
N GLY A 287 1.73 14.15 -18.82
CA GLY A 287 0.84 14.83 -19.78
C GLY A 287 -0.48 15.26 -19.13
N ALA A 288 -1.12 14.38 -18.37
CA ALA A 288 -2.38 14.70 -17.68
C ALA A 288 -2.23 15.82 -16.61
N THR A 289 -1.11 15.88 -15.89
CA THR A 289 -0.83 16.98 -14.95
C THR A 289 -0.60 18.33 -15.65
N HIS A 290 0.05 18.35 -16.82
CA HIS A 290 0.14 19.56 -17.66
C HIS A 290 -1.23 20.00 -18.21
N MET A 291 -2.18 19.09 -18.42
CA MET A 291 -3.59 19.44 -18.71
C MET A 291 -4.35 20.00 -17.48
N GLY A 292 -3.71 20.04 -16.29
CA GLY A 292 -4.30 20.53 -15.05
C GLY A 292 -5.16 19.52 -14.29
N VAL A 293 -5.05 18.23 -14.64
CA VAL A 293 -5.69 17.10 -13.94
C VAL A 293 -4.76 16.63 -12.83
N ARG A 294 -5.29 16.30 -11.63
CA ARG A 294 -4.50 15.57 -10.63
C ARG A 294 -4.32 14.15 -11.14
N ALA A 295 -3.10 13.79 -11.50
CA ALA A 295 -2.75 12.48 -12.03
C ALA A 295 -1.74 11.73 -11.16
N SER A 296 -1.72 10.40 -11.32
CA SER A 296 -0.91 9.51 -10.51
C SER A 296 -0.53 8.25 -11.28
N THR A 297 0.56 7.60 -10.83
CA THR A 297 0.91 6.24 -11.22
C THR A 297 1.27 5.41 -9.98
N ALA A 298 1.33 4.09 -10.13
CA ALA A 298 1.77 3.15 -9.11
C ALA A 298 2.68 2.08 -9.73
N THR A 299 3.81 1.82 -9.09
CA THR A 299 4.83 0.89 -9.60
C THR A 299 5.66 0.26 -8.46
N SER A 300 6.72 -0.47 -8.80
CA SER A 300 7.73 -1.04 -7.90
C SER A 300 9.13 -0.86 -8.50
N GLY A 301 10.20 -1.23 -7.79
CA GLY A 301 11.61 -1.00 -8.16
C GLY A 301 11.96 -1.13 -9.66
N PRO A 302 11.64 -2.24 -10.34
CA PRO A 302 11.93 -2.41 -11.77
C PRO A 302 11.22 -1.42 -12.68
N GLY A 303 9.93 -1.15 -12.41
CA GLY A 303 9.15 -0.22 -13.20
C GLY A 303 9.53 1.23 -12.91
N PHE A 304 9.85 1.55 -11.66
CA PHE A 304 10.41 2.84 -11.26
C PHE A 304 11.72 3.14 -12.00
N ALA A 305 12.57 2.13 -12.23
CA ALA A 305 13.79 2.27 -13.03
C ALA A 305 13.55 2.61 -14.51
N LEU A 306 12.37 2.32 -15.05
CA LEU A 306 11.95 2.75 -16.40
C LEU A 306 11.32 4.14 -16.39
N MET A 307 10.81 4.62 -15.26
CA MET A 307 10.16 5.93 -15.14
C MET A 307 11.13 7.12 -14.98
N VAL A 308 12.43 6.85 -14.77
CA VAL A 308 13.45 7.85 -14.41
C VAL A 308 13.50 9.06 -15.35
N GLU A 309 13.45 8.83 -16.67
CA GLU A 309 13.44 9.91 -17.67
C GLU A 309 12.19 10.78 -17.55
N GLY A 310 11.01 10.16 -17.38
CA GLY A 310 9.73 10.86 -17.19
C GLY A 310 9.67 11.66 -15.89
N ILE A 311 10.36 11.21 -14.83
CA ILE A 311 10.52 11.97 -13.58
C ILE A 311 11.43 13.18 -13.79
N GLY A 312 12.54 13.03 -14.52
CA GLY A 312 13.40 14.14 -14.94
C GLY A 312 12.62 15.17 -15.77
N PHE A 313 11.85 14.71 -16.77
CA PHE A 313 10.99 15.55 -17.60
C PHE A 313 9.90 16.28 -16.79
N ALA A 314 9.24 15.61 -15.85
CA ALA A 314 8.29 16.23 -14.93
C ALA A 314 8.94 17.35 -14.10
N SER A 315 10.18 17.15 -13.67
CA SER A 315 10.89 18.07 -12.78
C SER A 315 11.42 19.30 -13.51
N ILE A 316 12.03 19.13 -14.70
CA ILE A 316 12.52 20.27 -15.51
C ILE A 316 11.35 21.14 -16.00
N THR A 317 10.21 20.53 -16.35
CA THR A 317 9.00 21.24 -16.80
C THR A 317 8.13 21.81 -15.68
N GLU A 318 8.59 21.73 -14.42
CA GLU A 318 7.85 22.14 -13.21
C GLU A 318 6.42 21.57 -13.18
N CYS A 319 6.26 20.30 -13.56
CA CYS A 319 4.96 19.67 -13.69
C CYS A 319 4.26 19.57 -12.31
N PRO A 320 2.96 19.86 -12.19
CA PRO A 320 2.23 19.83 -10.92
C PRO A 320 1.88 18.39 -10.48
N GLY A 321 2.91 17.57 -10.30
CA GLY A 321 2.87 16.11 -10.17
C GLY A 321 3.61 15.42 -11.32
N PRO A 322 3.34 14.12 -11.58
CA PRO A 322 2.36 13.27 -10.90
C PRO A 322 2.77 12.89 -9.46
N VAL A 323 1.81 12.35 -8.71
CA VAL A 323 2.11 11.61 -7.47
C VAL A 323 2.37 10.15 -7.85
N LEU A 324 3.56 9.64 -7.60
CA LEU A 324 3.96 8.26 -7.88
C LEU A 324 3.95 7.46 -6.58
N VAL A 325 3.20 6.35 -6.52
CA VAL A 325 3.28 5.42 -5.37
C VAL A 325 4.23 4.29 -5.74
N MET A 326 5.38 4.26 -5.07
CA MET A 326 6.42 3.25 -5.26
C MET A 326 6.29 2.19 -4.17
N TYR A 327 5.81 1.01 -4.52
CA TYR A 327 5.71 -0.11 -3.60
C TYR A 327 6.98 -0.95 -3.66
N GLN A 328 7.92 -0.69 -2.75
CA GLN A 328 9.18 -1.43 -2.66
C GLN A 328 8.97 -2.94 -2.44
N ARG A 329 9.82 -3.74 -3.05
CA ARG A 329 9.88 -5.20 -2.94
C ARG A 329 11.33 -5.66 -3.04
N GLY A 330 11.64 -6.89 -2.67
CA GLY A 330 13.01 -7.40 -2.72
C GLY A 330 13.68 -7.22 -4.09
N GLY A 331 14.81 -6.53 -4.13
CA GLY A 331 15.63 -6.33 -5.33
C GLY A 331 16.85 -7.27 -5.37
N PRO A 332 17.87 -6.98 -6.19
CA PRO A 332 17.85 -6.05 -7.34
C PRO A 332 17.21 -6.70 -8.58
N SER A 333 17.01 -5.90 -9.65
CA SER A 333 16.33 -6.36 -10.88
C SER A 333 14.95 -6.96 -10.55
N THR A 334 14.54 -8.08 -11.15
CA THR A 334 13.29 -8.79 -10.78
C THR A 334 13.23 -9.11 -9.29
N GLY A 335 14.37 -9.45 -8.69
CA GLY A 335 14.56 -9.75 -7.28
C GLY A 335 13.59 -10.80 -6.74
N MET A 336 12.87 -10.45 -5.68
CA MET A 336 11.84 -11.27 -5.05
C MET A 336 10.47 -10.56 -5.12
N PRO A 337 9.68 -10.74 -6.21
CA PRO A 337 8.45 -9.97 -6.47
C PRO A 337 7.35 -10.01 -5.41
N THR A 338 7.46 -10.92 -4.44
CA THR A 338 6.46 -11.20 -3.40
C THR A 338 7.00 -10.98 -1.98
N ARG A 339 8.24 -10.50 -1.83
CA ARG A 339 8.88 -10.25 -0.53
C ARG A 339 9.07 -8.75 -0.28
N GLN A 340 9.01 -8.37 0.99
CA GLN A 340 9.24 -6.99 1.45
C GLN A 340 10.73 -6.64 1.45
N GLU A 341 11.05 -5.40 1.14
CA GLU A 341 12.37 -4.80 1.29
C GLU A 341 12.20 -3.26 1.34
N GLN A 342 13.17 -2.56 1.92
CA GLN A 342 13.25 -1.10 1.95
C GLN A 342 14.55 -0.62 1.29
N GLY A 343 14.92 -1.25 0.17
CA GLY A 343 16.21 -1.08 -0.51
C GLY A 343 16.28 0.13 -1.44
N ASP A 344 15.14 0.70 -1.84
CA ASP A 344 15.08 1.66 -2.95
C ASP A 344 15.26 3.13 -2.51
N LEU A 345 15.43 3.42 -1.21
CA LEU A 345 15.45 4.81 -0.70
C LEU A 345 16.48 5.71 -1.40
N GLN A 346 17.72 5.25 -1.56
CA GLN A 346 18.76 6.03 -2.23
C GLN A 346 18.47 6.25 -3.72
N PHE A 347 17.73 5.34 -4.35
CA PHE A 347 17.31 5.47 -5.73
C PHE A 347 16.13 6.44 -5.88
N ALA A 348 15.14 6.35 -4.98
CA ALA A 348 14.03 7.31 -4.91
C ALA A 348 14.49 8.75 -4.59
N LEU A 349 15.59 8.91 -3.84
CA LEU A 349 16.22 10.21 -3.59
C LEU A 349 17.03 10.76 -4.78
N HIS A 350 17.46 9.93 -5.72
CA HIS A 350 18.23 10.35 -6.91
C HIS A 350 17.68 9.68 -8.20
N PRO A 351 16.40 9.91 -8.57
CA PRO A 351 15.70 9.07 -9.52
C PRO A 351 15.83 9.50 -10.99
N ALA A 352 16.71 10.44 -11.34
CA ALA A 352 17.00 10.83 -12.72
C ALA A 352 18.38 11.52 -12.83
N GLN A 353 18.78 11.85 -14.05
CA GLN A 353 20.00 12.59 -14.35
C GLN A 353 19.92 14.09 -13.97
N GLY A 354 21.03 14.64 -13.47
CA GLY A 354 21.16 16.04 -13.08
C GLY A 354 20.51 16.38 -11.73
N ASP A 355 20.67 17.62 -11.29
CA ASP A 355 20.08 18.14 -10.05
C ASP A 355 18.67 18.68 -10.32
N PHE A 356 17.66 18.23 -9.58
CA PHE A 356 16.28 18.71 -9.72
C PHE A 356 15.50 18.56 -8.40
N PRO A 357 14.38 19.30 -8.23
CA PRO A 357 13.58 19.23 -7.02
C PRO A 357 12.46 18.18 -7.13
N HIS A 358 12.40 17.27 -6.16
CA HIS A 358 11.25 16.40 -5.91
C HIS A 358 11.11 16.13 -4.41
N ILE A 359 9.96 15.58 -3.99
CA ILE A 359 9.72 15.20 -2.59
C ILE A 359 9.56 13.69 -2.52
N VAL A 360 10.21 13.06 -1.54
CA VAL A 360 10.03 11.65 -1.17
C VAL A 360 9.44 11.58 0.23
N ILE A 361 8.33 10.85 0.40
CA ILE A 361 7.70 10.57 1.70
C ILE A 361 7.46 9.07 1.85
N ALA A 362 7.57 8.54 3.07
CA ALA A 362 7.55 7.10 3.30
C ALA A 362 6.65 6.73 4.50
N PRO A 363 5.34 6.48 4.28
CA PRO A 363 4.39 6.21 5.36
C PRO A 363 4.74 4.93 6.12
N GLY A 364 4.58 4.93 7.45
CA GLY A 364 4.90 3.79 8.31
C GLY A 364 3.71 2.95 8.77
N ASP A 365 2.48 3.48 8.62
CA ASP A 365 1.24 2.75 8.83
C ASP A 365 0.10 3.24 7.92
N LEU A 366 -1.06 2.57 7.94
CA LEU A 366 -2.17 2.87 7.03
C LEU A 366 -2.78 4.28 7.23
N ARG A 367 -2.65 4.90 8.40
CA ARG A 367 -3.11 6.28 8.64
C ARG A 367 -2.22 7.25 7.86
N GLU A 368 -0.92 7.01 7.88
CA GLU A 368 0.08 7.76 7.13
C GLU A 368 -0.07 7.49 5.62
N CYS A 369 -0.29 6.24 5.19
CA CYS A 369 -0.62 5.92 3.80
C CYS A 369 -1.78 6.79 3.27
N TYR A 370 -2.77 7.09 4.12
CA TYR A 370 -3.87 7.98 3.77
C TYR A 370 -3.47 9.47 3.74
N GLN A 371 -2.96 9.97 4.86
CA GLN A 371 -2.65 11.39 5.05
C GLN A 371 -1.54 11.84 4.10
N ASP A 372 -0.46 11.08 3.99
CA ASP A 372 0.72 11.41 3.19
C ASP A 372 0.39 11.37 1.69
N THR A 373 -0.39 10.38 1.24
CA THR A 373 -0.87 10.34 -0.16
C THR A 373 -1.78 11.51 -0.48
N PHE A 374 -2.65 11.92 0.45
CA PHE A 374 -3.49 13.10 0.25
C PHE A 374 -2.64 14.38 0.16
N SER A 375 -1.74 14.58 1.12
CA SER A 375 -0.86 15.74 1.19
C SER A 375 0.08 15.80 -0.03
N ALA A 376 0.54 14.65 -0.55
CA ALA A 376 1.35 14.57 -1.77
C ALA A 376 0.68 15.26 -2.98
N PHE A 377 -0.63 15.11 -3.21
CA PHE A 377 -1.29 15.84 -4.30
C PHE A 377 -1.33 17.35 -4.10
N ASN A 378 -1.48 17.80 -2.86
CA ASN A 378 -1.42 19.23 -2.55
C ASN A 378 -0.01 19.77 -2.74
N TRP A 379 1.03 19.06 -2.29
CA TRP A 379 2.42 19.46 -2.48
C TRP A 379 2.87 19.40 -3.94
N ALA A 380 2.41 18.40 -4.70
CA ALA A 380 2.64 18.28 -6.14
C ALA A 380 2.15 19.54 -6.89
N GLU A 381 0.92 19.98 -6.63
CA GLU A 381 0.36 21.15 -7.30
C GLU A 381 0.88 22.48 -6.73
N ARG A 382 1.12 22.57 -5.42
CA ARG A 382 1.61 23.79 -4.75
C ARG A 382 3.07 24.10 -5.06
N TYR A 383 3.94 23.08 -5.07
CA TYR A 383 5.37 23.25 -5.34
C TYR A 383 5.76 22.86 -6.76
N GLN A 384 4.85 22.34 -7.59
CA GLN A 384 5.08 22.12 -9.02
C GLN A 384 6.32 21.25 -9.27
N MET A 385 6.26 20.03 -8.72
CA MET A 385 7.26 18.97 -8.82
C MET A 385 6.60 17.59 -8.67
N PRO A 386 7.22 16.51 -9.19
CA PRO A 386 6.78 15.15 -8.90
C PRO A 386 6.99 14.78 -7.43
N ILE A 387 6.14 13.90 -6.91
CA ILE A 387 6.19 13.43 -5.52
C ILE A 387 6.21 11.90 -5.52
N ILE A 388 7.14 11.30 -4.76
CA ILE A 388 7.26 9.85 -4.59
C ILE A 388 6.75 9.46 -3.20
N VAL A 389 5.69 8.65 -3.17
CA VAL A 389 5.18 7.99 -1.96
C VAL A 389 5.81 6.60 -1.88
N LEU A 390 6.84 6.46 -1.06
CA LEU A 390 7.68 5.28 -0.92
C LEU A 390 7.05 4.31 0.10
N SER A 391 6.15 3.47 -0.40
CA SER A 391 5.49 2.38 0.33
C SER A 391 6.30 1.07 0.16
N ASP A 392 5.78 -0.06 0.67
CA ASP A 392 6.42 -1.37 0.51
C ASP A 392 5.40 -2.52 0.46
N LYS A 393 5.85 -3.73 0.08
CA LYS A 393 5.01 -4.94 0.02
C LYS A 393 4.29 -5.24 1.33
N LYS A 394 4.89 -4.93 2.49
CA LYS A 394 4.28 -5.21 3.81
C LYS A 394 3.07 -4.32 4.01
N LEU A 395 3.20 -3.00 3.82
CA LEU A 395 2.09 -2.07 3.91
C LEU A 395 1.05 -2.29 2.80
N ALA A 396 1.47 -2.60 1.58
CA ALA A 396 0.55 -2.94 0.49
C ALA A 396 -0.39 -4.09 0.86
N SER A 397 0.16 -5.18 1.41
CA SER A 397 -0.57 -6.46 1.57
C SER A 397 -1.09 -6.76 2.97
N VAL A 398 -0.67 -6.03 4.02
CA VAL A 398 -1.21 -6.18 5.38
C VAL A 398 -2.72 -5.89 5.39
N TYR A 399 -3.50 -6.70 6.11
CA TYR A 399 -4.92 -6.45 6.36
C TYR A 399 -5.11 -6.12 7.84
N THR A 400 -5.35 -4.85 8.16
CA THR A 400 -5.32 -4.35 9.55
C THR A 400 -6.44 -3.38 9.89
N THR A 401 -6.84 -3.34 11.16
CA THR A 401 -7.86 -2.39 11.65
C THR A 401 -7.28 -0.99 11.81
N ILE A 402 -8.02 0.02 11.35
CA ILE A 402 -7.78 1.45 11.57
C ILE A 402 -9.06 2.11 12.09
N ASP A 403 -8.97 3.03 13.06
CA ASP A 403 -10.16 3.75 13.53
C ASP A 403 -10.54 4.83 12.50
N LYS A 404 -11.80 4.86 12.06
CA LYS A 404 -12.27 5.78 11.00
C LYS A 404 -12.09 7.26 11.38
N LEU A 405 -12.11 7.56 12.69
CA LEU A 405 -11.89 8.90 13.24
C LEU A 405 -10.42 9.37 13.16
N GLU A 406 -9.48 8.50 12.81
CA GLU A 406 -8.06 8.83 12.68
C GLU A 406 -7.67 9.28 11.28
N LEU A 407 -8.51 9.03 10.26
CA LEU A 407 -8.28 9.48 8.90
C LEU A 407 -8.59 10.98 8.77
N LYS A 408 -7.54 11.80 8.87
CA LYS A 408 -7.57 13.23 8.59
C LYS A 408 -7.16 13.50 7.14
N TRP A 409 -7.76 14.52 6.53
CA TRP A 409 -7.39 15.05 5.22
C TRP A 409 -7.57 16.56 5.23
N ASP A 410 -6.72 17.27 4.49
CA ASP A 410 -6.82 18.73 4.36
C ASP A 410 -7.83 19.14 3.29
N GLN A 411 -7.95 20.44 3.02
CA GLN A 411 -8.64 20.89 1.80
C GLN A 411 -7.76 20.65 0.57
N ILE A 412 -8.39 20.54 -0.60
CA ILE A 412 -7.69 20.44 -1.88
C ILE A 412 -7.01 21.77 -2.20
N ASP A 413 -5.68 21.81 -2.15
CA ASP A 413 -4.86 22.97 -2.50
C ASP A 413 -4.36 22.84 -3.95
N ARG A 414 -4.84 23.71 -4.84
CA ARG A 414 -4.46 23.69 -6.26
C ARG A 414 -3.16 24.46 -6.55
N GLY A 415 -2.54 25.11 -5.56
CA GLY A 415 -1.42 26.02 -5.78
C GLY A 415 -1.78 27.25 -6.62
N GLU A 416 -0.75 28.01 -7.01
CA GLU A 416 -0.90 29.22 -7.83
C GLU A 416 -1.36 28.88 -9.25
N MET A 417 -2.49 29.47 -9.66
CA MET A 417 -3.18 29.22 -10.92
C MET A 417 -3.33 30.53 -11.71
N PHE A 418 -3.06 30.49 -13.01
CA PHE A 418 -3.39 31.59 -13.91
C PHE A 418 -4.90 31.63 -14.20
N THR A 419 -5.54 32.79 -13.97
CA THR A 419 -7.01 32.95 -14.02
C THR A 419 -7.52 33.68 -15.27
N GLY A 420 -6.66 34.11 -16.19
CA GLY A 420 -7.06 34.71 -17.47
C GLY A 420 -7.30 36.23 -17.46
N SER A 421 -6.97 36.93 -16.37
CA SER A 421 -7.00 38.40 -16.30
C SER A 421 -5.73 38.93 -15.61
N GLU A 422 -5.06 39.90 -16.26
CA GLU A 422 -3.86 40.64 -15.83
C GLU A 422 -3.09 40.11 -14.61
N TRP A 423 -1.97 39.42 -14.87
CA TRP A 423 -0.92 39.23 -13.86
C TRP A 423 0.23 40.21 -14.11
N THR A 424 0.90 40.62 -13.04
CA THR A 424 1.92 41.67 -13.04
C THR A 424 3.20 41.20 -13.73
N ALA A 425 3.88 42.09 -14.47
CA ALA A 425 5.19 41.81 -15.03
C ALA A 425 6.17 41.32 -13.93
N VAL A 426 6.68 40.10 -14.09
CA VAL A 426 7.91 39.66 -13.44
C VAL A 426 9.08 40.28 -14.17
N ASP A 427 10.05 40.77 -13.41
CA ASP A 427 11.25 41.39 -13.98
C ASP A 427 12.03 40.33 -14.75
N ALA A 428 11.95 40.38 -16.08
CA ALA A 428 12.61 39.43 -16.98
C ALA A 428 14.11 39.74 -17.16
N LYS A 429 14.61 40.78 -16.48
CA LYS A 429 15.98 41.28 -16.62
C LYS A 429 16.99 40.36 -15.95
N GLY A 430 17.90 39.84 -16.77
CA GLY A 430 19.18 39.35 -16.28
C GLY A 430 20.02 40.49 -15.67
N PRO A 431 21.07 40.19 -14.88
CA PRO A 431 21.90 41.21 -14.21
C PRO A 431 22.61 42.18 -15.18
N ASN A 432 22.68 41.83 -16.47
CA ASN A 432 23.27 42.63 -17.54
C ASN A 432 22.24 43.28 -18.50
N ASP A 433 20.93 43.15 -18.24
CA ASP A 433 19.90 43.71 -19.14
C ASP A 433 19.60 45.20 -18.87
N ALA A 434 20.19 46.05 -19.71
CA ALA A 434 19.96 47.50 -19.71
C ALA A 434 18.61 47.93 -20.33
N GLY A 435 17.76 47.00 -20.76
CA GLY A 435 16.39 47.27 -21.22
C GLY A 435 16.25 47.57 -22.72
N SER A 436 17.09 46.97 -23.58
CA SER A 436 16.85 46.99 -25.03
C SER A 436 17.42 45.73 -25.69
N GLN A 437 16.55 44.74 -25.97
CA GLN A 437 16.86 43.61 -26.84
C GLN A 437 15.65 43.18 -27.69
N THR A 438 15.95 42.41 -28.72
CA THR A 438 15.29 42.52 -30.02
C THR A 438 14.22 41.44 -30.27
N GLY A 439 12.89 41.74 -30.14
CA GLY A 439 11.71 40.88 -30.46
C GLY A 439 10.59 41.41 -31.44
N HIS A 440 10.01 40.55 -32.27
CA HIS A 440 9.54 40.85 -33.66
C HIS A 440 8.30 41.75 -33.93
N ASN A 441 8.38 42.60 -34.97
CA ASN A 441 7.28 43.50 -35.43
C ASN A 441 6.53 42.93 -36.67
N GLY A 442 5.75 41.87 -36.48
CA GLY A 442 4.58 41.52 -37.31
C GLY A 442 4.74 41.19 -38.82
N LYS A 443 5.94 41.10 -39.39
CA LYS A 443 6.17 40.73 -40.80
C LYS A 443 7.17 39.59 -40.94
N GLY A 444 6.81 38.56 -41.73
CA GLY A 444 7.49 37.27 -41.80
C GLY A 444 9.02 37.36 -41.98
N GLY A 445 9.74 36.90 -40.96
CA GLY A 445 11.19 36.81 -40.89
C GLY A 445 11.58 36.07 -39.60
N ASN A 446 12.77 35.48 -39.56
CA ASN A 446 13.20 34.65 -38.43
C ASN A 446 13.57 35.49 -37.19
N GLY A 447 12.58 35.72 -36.31
CA GLY A 447 12.75 35.49 -34.87
C GLY A 447 13.42 36.54 -33.97
N HIS A 448 13.83 37.72 -34.46
CA HIS A 448 14.43 38.79 -33.61
C HIS A 448 14.01 40.21 -34.11
N GLY A 449 13.65 41.18 -33.22
CA GLY A 449 13.05 42.53 -33.51
C GLY A 449 13.34 43.71 -32.51
N ASP A 450 12.39 44.15 -31.65
CA ASP A 450 12.47 44.94 -30.38
C ASP A 450 11.32 44.57 -29.39
N MET A 451 11.58 43.92 -28.21
CA MET A 451 10.52 43.55 -27.21
C MET A 451 10.63 44.36 -25.90
N ASP A 452 9.60 45.16 -25.58
CA ASP A 452 9.51 45.98 -24.36
C ASP A 452 9.06 45.16 -23.14
N LEU A 453 10.00 44.44 -22.53
CA LEU A 453 9.80 43.58 -21.34
C LEU A 453 9.17 44.31 -20.13
N ALA A 454 9.17 45.64 -20.08
CA ALA A 454 8.55 46.39 -18.98
C ALA A 454 7.02 46.45 -19.07
N ASN A 455 6.43 46.20 -20.25
CA ASN A 455 4.99 46.33 -20.51
C ASN A 455 4.32 45.04 -21.04
N VAL A 456 5.05 43.93 -21.14
CA VAL A 456 4.52 42.63 -21.56
C VAL A 456 3.52 42.09 -20.52
N LYS A 457 2.22 42.19 -20.83
CA LYS A 457 1.11 41.55 -20.08
C LYS A 457 0.86 40.11 -20.54
N GLU A 458 1.92 39.35 -20.85
CA GLU A 458 1.82 37.97 -21.34
C GLU A 458 2.12 36.95 -20.23
N TYR A 459 1.56 35.75 -20.38
CA TYR A 459 1.70 34.68 -19.40
C TYR A 459 3.03 33.94 -19.57
N LEU A 460 3.93 34.10 -18.61
CA LEU A 460 5.22 33.42 -18.56
C LEU A 460 5.12 32.17 -17.66
N ARG A 461 5.17 30.98 -18.26
CA ARG A 461 5.00 29.70 -17.54
C ARG A 461 6.05 29.46 -16.46
N TYR A 462 7.26 29.97 -16.68
CA TYR A 462 8.43 29.81 -15.81
C TYR A 462 8.87 31.16 -15.21
N ALA A 463 7.91 32.08 -15.01
CA ALA A 463 8.09 33.38 -14.35
C ALA A 463 8.95 33.33 -13.07
N PHE A 464 9.91 34.25 -12.95
CA PHE A 464 10.74 34.44 -11.73
C PHE A 464 9.94 35.10 -10.59
N THR A 465 9.17 34.31 -9.85
CA THR A 465 8.45 34.80 -8.67
C THR A 465 9.36 34.88 -7.44
N LYS A 466 8.95 35.65 -6.43
CA LYS A 466 9.67 35.83 -5.15
C LYS A 466 9.98 34.52 -4.41
N ASP A 467 9.16 33.49 -4.62
CA ASP A 467 9.27 32.17 -4.02
C ASP A 467 9.75 31.08 -5.02
N GLY A 468 9.79 31.38 -6.32
CA GLY A 468 10.14 30.46 -7.40
C GLY A 468 8.99 29.59 -7.92
N VAL A 469 7.78 29.72 -7.37
CA VAL A 469 6.56 29.04 -7.84
C VAL A 469 5.81 29.94 -8.83
N SER A 470 5.99 29.67 -10.13
CA SER A 470 5.31 30.39 -11.21
C SER A 470 3.82 30.01 -11.28
N PRO A 471 2.86 30.95 -11.44
CA PRO A 471 1.45 30.59 -11.62
C PRO A 471 1.28 29.66 -12.83
N ARG A 472 0.45 28.62 -12.71
CA ARG A 472 0.26 27.63 -13.80
C ARG A 472 -1.06 27.83 -14.56
N SER A 473 -0.97 27.85 -15.89
CA SER A 473 -2.11 27.84 -16.81
C SER A 473 -2.57 26.42 -17.14
N ARG A 474 -3.78 26.27 -17.70
CA ARG A 474 -4.23 25.02 -18.34
C ARG A 474 -4.41 25.26 -19.84
N PRO A 475 -4.11 24.28 -20.70
CA PRO A 475 -4.44 24.35 -22.11
C PRO A 475 -5.92 24.71 -22.32
N GLY A 476 -6.18 25.70 -23.17
CA GLY A 476 -7.52 26.28 -23.39
C GLY A 476 -7.84 27.52 -22.52
N THR A 477 -7.03 27.88 -21.53
CA THR A 477 -7.19 29.15 -20.79
C THR A 477 -6.80 30.34 -21.68
N VAL A 478 -7.72 31.30 -21.84
CA VAL A 478 -7.49 32.54 -22.63
C VAL A 478 -6.32 33.32 -22.03
N GLY A 479 -5.37 33.74 -22.87
CA GLY A 479 -4.15 34.43 -22.47
C GLY A 479 -3.07 33.53 -21.83
N GLY A 480 -3.36 32.24 -21.58
CA GLY A 480 -2.48 31.32 -20.86
C GLY A 480 -1.71 30.34 -21.75
N ARG A 481 -1.44 30.70 -23.01
CA ARG A 481 -0.61 29.93 -23.95
C ARG A 481 0.84 29.91 -23.43
N HIS A 482 1.51 28.77 -23.52
CA HIS A 482 2.90 28.61 -23.10
C HIS A 482 3.53 27.41 -23.81
N TRP A 483 4.86 27.31 -23.72
CA TRP A 483 5.61 26.12 -24.12
C TRP A 483 6.02 25.25 -22.93
N VAL A 484 6.31 23.99 -23.23
CA VAL A 484 6.81 22.99 -22.28
C VAL A 484 7.89 22.21 -23.03
N THR A 485 9.14 22.28 -22.56
CA THR A 485 10.31 21.63 -23.20
C THR A 485 11.18 20.93 -22.15
N SER A 486 11.90 19.89 -22.58
CA SER A 486 12.88 19.16 -21.77
C SER A 486 14.20 19.90 -21.61
N ASP A 487 14.52 20.78 -22.55
CA ASP A 487 15.77 21.54 -22.56
C ASP A 487 15.71 22.65 -21.50
N GLU A 488 16.87 23.22 -21.16
CA GLU A 488 16.86 24.44 -20.33
C GLU A 488 16.15 25.57 -21.09
N HIS A 489 15.36 26.35 -20.37
CA HIS A 489 14.44 27.30 -20.97
C HIS A 489 14.36 28.62 -20.22
N ASP A 490 13.93 29.66 -20.94
CA ASP A 490 13.64 30.98 -20.39
C ASP A 490 12.25 31.04 -19.70
N PRO A 491 11.83 32.20 -19.12
CA PRO A 491 10.53 32.32 -18.46
C PRO A 491 9.29 32.02 -19.31
N ASP A 492 9.39 32.11 -20.65
CA ASP A 492 8.30 31.82 -21.59
C ASP A 492 8.25 30.30 -21.93
N GLY A 493 9.39 29.62 -21.79
CA GLY A 493 9.56 28.20 -22.10
C GLY A 493 10.31 27.95 -23.41
N HIS A 494 10.97 28.97 -23.97
CA HIS A 494 11.83 28.82 -25.15
C HIS A 494 13.23 28.34 -24.73
N ILE A 495 13.84 27.50 -25.58
CA ILE A 495 15.14 26.85 -25.34
C ILE A 495 16.24 27.91 -25.17
N THR A 496 17.13 27.71 -24.18
CA THR A 496 18.27 28.61 -23.93
C THR A 496 19.52 27.86 -23.48
N GLU A 497 20.67 28.30 -23.98
CA GLU A 497 22.01 27.88 -23.54
C GLU A 497 22.72 28.98 -22.71
N GLY A 498 22.01 30.06 -22.37
CA GLY A 498 22.58 31.20 -21.65
C GLY A 498 22.95 30.86 -20.20
N VAL A 499 24.24 31.00 -19.85
CA VAL A 499 24.78 30.63 -18.53
C VAL A 499 24.06 31.34 -17.37
N GLU A 500 23.78 32.63 -17.49
CA GLU A 500 23.07 33.41 -16.46
C GLU A 500 21.62 32.91 -16.26
N MET A 501 20.91 32.66 -17.37
CA MET A 501 19.54 32.14 -17.35
C MET A 501 19.48 30.73 -16.75
N ARG A 502 20.44 29.87 -17.12
CA ARG A 502 20.63 28.54 -16.54
C ARG A 502 20.78 28.59 -15.02
N VAL A 503 21.68 29.45 -14.51
CA VAL A 503 21.90 29.59 -13.06
C VAL A 503 20.61 30.03 -12.37
N ALA A 504 19.96 31.09 -12.87
CA ALA A 504 18.72 31.62 -12.31
C ALA A 504 17.58 30.57 -12.29
N MET A 505 17.40 29.81 -13.38
CA MET A 505 16.38 28.78 -13.48
C MET A 505 16.62 27.58 -12.58
N MET A 506 17.88 27.17 -12.37
CA MET A 506 18.16 26.14 -11.37
C MET A 506 17.99 26.63 -9.93
N GLU A 507 18.41 27.85 -9.62
CA GLU A 507 18.17 28.44 -8.30
C GLU A 507 16.67 28.57 -7.99
N LYS A 508 15.86 28.95 -8.98
CA LYS A 508 14.39 28.98 -8.94
C LYS A 508 13.81 27.60 -8.64
N ARG A 509 14.13 26.58 -9.45
CA ARG A 509 13.60 25.21 -9.28
C ARG A 509 14.03 24.60 -7.95
N MET A 510 15.32 24.61 -7.63
CA MET A 510 15.83 24.06 -6.36
C MET A 510 15.37 24.85 -5.14
N GLY A 511 15.08 26.15 -5.29
CA GLY A 511 14.54 27.00 -4.22
C GLY A 511 13.23 26.50 -3.63
N LYS A 512 12.40 25.81 -4.43
CA LYS A 512 11.10 25.27 -3.99
C LYS A 512 11.21 24.23 -2.87
N LEU A 513 12.29 23.45 -2.81
CA LEU A 513 12.53 22.50 -1.72
C LEU A 513 12.63 23.23 -0.36
N ARG A 514 13.21 24.43 -0.34
CA ARG A 514 13.31 25.27 0.87
C ARG A 514 11.96 25.86 1.28
N LEU A 515 11.00 26.01 0.36
CA LEU A 515 9.62 26.35 0.71
C LEU A 515 8.93 25.15 1.35
N ALA A 516 8.99 23.98 0.68
CA ALA A 516 8.37 22.76 1.15
C ALA A 516 8.86 22.39 2.57
N GLN A 517 10.17 22.40 2.80
CA GLN A 517 10.77 22.13 4.12
C GLN A 517 10.27 23.07 5.23
N LYS A 518 9.95 24.33 4.92
CA LYS A 518 9.46 25.32 5.90
C LYS A 518 7.95 25.24 6.13
N ALA A 519 7.19 24.79 5.14
CA ALA A 519 5.73 24.82 5.15
C ALA A 519 5.09 23.45 5.46
N ILE A 520 5.80 22.33 5.24
CA ILE A 520 5.37 21.00 5.67
C ILE A 520 5.56 20.91 7.20
N PRO A 521 4.50 20.66 7.99
CA PRO A 521 4.59 20.57 9.45
C PRO A 521 5.55 19.49 9.93
N GLN A 522 6.12 19.64 11.14
CA GLN A 522 7.09 18.69 11.69
C GLN A 522 6.50 17.27 11.79
N GLU A 523 5.22 17.16 12.16
CA GLU A 523 4.46 15.92 12.23
C GLU A 523 4.19 15.24 10.87
N GLN A 524 4.61 15.85 9.76
CA GLN A 524 4.66 15.23 8.43
C GLN A 524 6.10 15.09 7.90
N GLN A 525 7.10 15.45 8.72
CA GLN A 525 8.53 15.23 8.45
C GLN A 525 9.07 14.05 9.28
N TYR A 526 8.77 14.01 10.58
CA TYR A 526 9.15 12.91 11.47
C TYR A 526 8.30 12.87 12.75
N PHE A 527 8.21 11.68 13.35
CA PHE A 527 7.58 11.46 14.65
C PHE A 527 8.63 11.10 15.69
N LEU A 528 8.49 11.63 16.90
CA LEU A 528 9.20 11.14 18.08
C LEU A 528 8.22 10.34 18.94
N HIS A 529 8.60 9.11 19.28
CA HIS A 529 7.90 8.23 20.19
C HIS A 529 8.83 7.88 21.36
N GLY A 530 8.30 7.88 22.59
CA GLY A 530 9.10 7.73 23.81
C GLY A 530 9.63 9.06 24.37
N PRO A 531 10.50 9.01 25.39
CA PRO A 531 11.09 10.19 26.02
C PRO A 531 12.09 10.92 25.10
N LYS A 532 12.26 12.23 25.31
CA LYS A 532 13.19 13.08 24.53
C LYS A 532 14.66 12.90 24.92
N ASP A 533 14.87 12.36 26.11
CA ASP A 533 16.10 12.17 26.85
C ASP A 533 16.44 10.68 27.02
N ALA A 534 15.99 9.83 26.08
CA ALA A 534 16.25 8.40 26.07
C ALA A 534 17.75 8.08 25.89
N ASP A 535 18.28 7.15 26.69
CA ASP A 535 19.66 6.64 26.57
C ASP A 535 19.95 6.00 25.20
N LEU A 536 18.91 5.48 24.53
CA LEU A 536 18.99 4.87 23.20
C LEU A 536 17.88 5.40 22.30
N THR A 537 18.26 6.00 21.16
CA THR A 537 17.34 6.44 20.11
C THR A 537 17.42 5.51 18.90
N VAL A 538 16.29 5.00 18.44
CA VAL A 538 16.19 4.21 17.19
C VAL A 538 15.62 5.10 16.09
N VAL A 539 16.39 5.29 15.00
CA VAL A 539 15.96 6.02 13.81
C VAL A 539 15.53 5.02 12.74
N ALA A 540 14.31 5.17 12.23
CA ALA A 540 13.71 4.26 11.26
C ALA A 540 12.64 4.97 10.43
N TRP A 541 12.18 4.33 9.36
CA TRP A 541 11.19 4.87 8.42
C TRP A 541 10.38 3.73 7.77
N GLY A 542 9.24 4.06 7.15
CA GLY A 542 8.39 3.09 6.49
C GLY A 542 7.82 2.03 7.45
N SER A 543 7.48 0.85 6.92
CA SER A 543 6.72 -0.18 7.64
C SER A 543 7.41 -0.79 8.87
N THR A 544 8.69 -0.48 9.11
CA THR A 544 9.38 -0.81 10.36
C THR A 544 8.77 -0.12 11.59
N LYS A 545 8.18 1.07 11.43
CA LYS A 545 7.54 1.87 12.49
C LYS A 545 6.65 1.03 13.40
N GLY A 546 5.71 0.27 12.83
CA GLY A 546 4.76 -0.53 13.59
C GLY A 546 5.42 -1.61 14.46
N THR A 547 6.49 -2.23 13.97
CA THR A 547 7.26 -3.22 14.73
C THR A 547 8.05 -2.58 15.86
N ILE A 548 8.63 -1.40 15.65
CA ILE A 548 9.36 -0.64 16.68
C ILE A 548 8.41 -0.18 17.79
N LEU A 549 7.21 0.30 17.45
CA LEU A 549 6.20 0.72 18.44
C LEU A 549 5.70 -0.44 19.31
N ASP A 550 5.47 -1.62 18.72
CA ASP A 550 5.10 -2.83 19.48
C ASP A 550 6.27 -3.33 20.37
N ALA A 551 7.52 -3.10 19.95
CA ALA A 551 8.71 -3.39 20.76
C ALA A 551 8.88 -2.39 21.92
N LEU A 552 8.72 -1.08 21.69
CA LEU A 552 8.75 -0.04 22.72
C LEU A 552 7.74 -0.32 23.84
N LYS A 553 6.48 -0.62 23.50
CA LYS A 553 5.45 -1.03 24.47
C LYS A 553 5.86 -2.25 25.32
N THR A 554 6.75 -3.10 24.80
CA THR A 554 7.27 -4.29 25.50
C THR A 554 8.48 -3.96 26.39
N LEU A 555 9.25 -2.92 26.07
CA LEU A 555 10.37 -2.39 26.86
C LEU A 555 9.86 -1.49 28.00
N ASP A 556 8.89 -0.60 27.71
CA ASP A 556 8.19 0.22 28.71
C ASP A 556 7.64 -0.65 29.85
N ALA A 557 7.03 -1.79 29.50
CA ALA A 557 6.48 -2.77 30.43
C ALA A 557 7.55 -3.54 31.26
N GLN A 558 8.82 -3.43 30.90
CA GLN A 558 9.99 -3.91 31.65
C GLN A 558 10.68 -2.77 32.44
N GLY A 559 10.22 -1.52 32.32
CA GLY A 559 10.88 -0.34 32.89
C GLY A 559 12.20 0.00 32.22
N LYS A 560 12.28 -0.15 30.89
CA LYS A 560 13.45 0.14 30.04
C LYS A 560 13.10 1.10 28.92
#